data_AF-A0A659UKG3-F1
#
_entry.id   AF-A0A659UKG3-F1
#
_cell.length_a   1.000
_cell.length_b   1.000
_cell.length_c   1.000
_cell.angle_alpha   90.00
_cell.angle_beta   90.00
_cell.angle_gamma   90.00
#
_symmetry.space_group_name_H-M   'P 1'
#
loop_
_entity.id
_entity.type
_entity.pdbx_description
1 polymer ?
#
loop_
_entity_poly.entity_id
_entity_poly.type
_entity_poly.pdbx_seq_one_letter_code
_entity_poly.pdbx_strand_id
1 'polypeptide(L)' 'MKKAYPIPTDTASSQARAADPGNSAWVSANAGSGKTHVLAQRVIRLLLNGTDPSKILCLT' A
#
# COMPACT_ATOMS: atom_id res chain seq x y z
N MET A 1 -2.49 25.87 14.17
CA MET A 1 -3.23 24.70 13.64
C MET A 1 -2.41 24.10 12.50
N LYS A 2 -2.17 22.78 12.48
CA LYS A 2 -1.43 22.11 11.39
C LYS A 2 -2.29 22.13 10.13
N LYS A 3 -1.76 22.61 9.01
CA LYS A 3 -2.47 22.63 7.73
C LYS A 3 -2.66 21.19 7.25
N ALA A 4 -3.90 20.78 6.99
CA ALA A 4 -4.20 19.48 6.39
C ALA A 4 -3.87 19.52 4.89
N TYR A 5 -3.14 18.53 4.41
CA TYR A 5 -2.90 18.32 2.99
C TYR A 5 -3.74 17.12 2.55
N PRO A 6 -4.93 17.35 1.94
CA PRO A 6 -5.77 16.25 1.50
C PRO A 6 -5.05 15.46 0.42
N ILE A 7 -5.13 14.13 0.51
CA ILE A 7 -4.60 13.24 -0.53
C ILE A 7 -5.54 13.35 -1.73
N PRO A 8 -5.03 13.60 -2.95
CA PRO A 8 -5.83 13.56 -4.16
C PRO A 8 -6.60 12.24 -4.27
N THR A 9 -7.87 12.30 -4.66
CA THR A 9 -8.78 11.14 -4.65
C THR A 9 -8.33 10.01 -5.59
N ASP A 10 -7.72 10.37 -6.71
CA ASP A 10 -7.11 9.45 -7.68
C ASP A 10 -5.89 8.73 -7.09
N THR A 11 -5.07 9.45 -6.33
CA THR A 11 -3.93 8.91 -5.59
C THR A 11 -4.41 7.95 -4.52
N ALA A 12 -5.38 8.36 -3.70
CA ALA A 12 -5.97 7.51 -2.67
C ALA A 12 -6.57 6.22 -3.26
N SER A 13 -7.29 6.34 -4.38
CA SER A 13 -7.87 5.18 -5.09
C SER A 13 -6.79 4.25 -5.65
N SER A 14 -5.74 4.79 -6.24
CA SER A 14 -4.64 4.00 -6.79
C SER A 14 -3.84 3.28 -5.69
N GLN A 15 -3.58 3.95 -4.58
CA GLN A 15 -2.95 3.35 -3.40
C GLN A 15 -3.83 2.24 -2.81
N ALA A 16 -5.15 2.46 -2.70
CA ALA A 16 -6.08 1.45 -2.23
C ALA A 16 -6.11 0.20 -3.10
N ARG A 17 -6.12 0.37 -4.44
CA ARG A 17 -6.04 -0.75 -5.41
C ARG A 17 -4.72 -1.52 -5.32
N ALA A 18 -3.60 -0.82 -5.18
CA ALA A 18 -2.29 -1.44 -5.07
C ALA A 18 -2.11 -2.20 -3.75
N ALA A 19 -2.71 -1.70 -2.66
CA ALA A 19 -2.66 -2.33 -1.35
C ALA A 19 -3.65 -3.51 -1.19
N ASP A 20 -4.58 -3.72 -2.13
CA ASP A 20 -5.54 -4.83 -2.10
C ASP A 20 -4.85 -6.18 -2.39
N PRO A 21 -4.83 -7.12 -1.42
CA PRO A 21 -4.22 -8.44 -1.60
C PRO A 21 -4.78 -9.26 -2.76
N GLY A 22 -6.03 -9.01 -3.18
CA GLY A 22 -6.67 -9.72 -4.30
C GLY A 22 -6.06 -9.40 -5.67
N ASN A 23 -5.27 -8.33 -5.77
CA ASN A 23 -4.68 -7.88 -7.02
C ASN A 23 -3.17 -8.14 -7.07
N SER A 24 -2.66 -8.56 -8.23
CA SER A 24 -1.26 -8.34 -8.57
C SER A 24 -1.09 -6.88 -9.00
N ALA A 25 -0.06 -6.19 -8.52
CA ALA A 25 0.13 -4.76 -8.77
C ALA A 25 1.57 -4.43 -9.15
N TRP A 26 1.73 -3.60 -10.18
CA TRP A 26 2.98 -2.89 -10.47
C TRP A 26 2.82 -1.44 -10.04
N VAL A 27 3.75 -0.93 -9.25
CA VAL A 27 3.68 0.45 -8.72
C VAL A 27 4.86 1.25 -9.26
N SER A 28 4.57 2.19 -10.17
CA SER A 28 5.51 3.23 -10.56
C SER A 28 5.14 4.54 -9.86
N ALA A 29 6.04 5.10 -9.06
CA ALA A 29 5.82 6.36 -8.38
C ALA A 29 7.12 7.05 -7.97
N ASN A 30 7.09 8.38 -7.91
CA ASN A 30 8.24 9.24 -7.55
C ASN A 30 8.74 9.01 -6.12
N ALA A 31 9.94 9.52 -5.79
CA ALA A 31 10.42 9.56 -4.41
C ALA A 31 9.43 10.31 -3.51
N GLY A 32 9.29 9.89 -2.25
CA GLY A 32 8.38 10.53 -1.29
C GLY A 32 6.88 10.29 -1.51
N SER A 33 6.47 9.53 -2.54
CA SER A 33 5.06 9.26 -2.86
C SER A 33 4.34 8.24 -1.95
N GLY A 34 5.01 7.74 -0.92
CA GLY A 34 4.43 6.78 0.02
C GLY A 34 4.41 5.32 -0.44
N LYS A 35 5.24 4.91 -1.41
CA LYS A 35 5.34 3.50 -1.88
C LYS A 35 5.51 2.49 -0.74
N THR A 36 6.39 2.78 0.23
CA THR A 36 6.61 1.92 1.39
C THR A 36 5.37 1.82 2.28
N HIS A 37 4.62 2.92 2.44
CA HIS A 37 3.35 2.91 3.18
C HIS A 37 2.31 2.01 2.49
N VAL A 38 2.21 2.08 1.16
CA VAL A 38 1.32 1.20 0.38
C VAL A 38 1.72 -0.28 0.54
N LEU A 39 3.02 -0.59 0.47
CA LEU A 39 3.53 -1.95 0.67
C LEU A 39 3.21 -2.46 2.09
N ALA A 40 3.44 -1.64 3.12
CA ALA A 40 3.12 -1.99 4.51
C ALA A 40 1.62 -2.24 4.71
N GLN A 41 0.76 -1.39 4.13
CA GLN A 41 -0.70 -1.59 4.14
C GLN A 41 -1.10 -2.90 3.47
N ARG A 42 -0.46 -3.26 2.36
CA ARG A 42 -0.70 -4.55 1.69
C ARG A 42 -0.36 -5.74 2.57
N VAL A 43 0.82 -5.71 3.21
CA VAL A 43 1.25 -6.78 4.13
C VAL A 43 0.28 -6.91 5.30
N ILE A 44 -0.13 -5.79 5.92
CA ILE A 44 -1.12 -5.79 7.00
C ILE A 44 -2.44 -6.43 6.54
N ARG A 45 -2.94 -6.08 5.35
CA ARG A 45 -4.17 -6.66 4.81
C ARG A 45 -4.03 -8.17 4.54
N LEU A 46 -2.90 -8.64 4.03
CA LEU A 46 -2.63 -10.07 3.87
C LEU A 46 -2.71 -10.81 5.22
N LEU A 47 -2.06 -10.26 6.25
CA LEU A 47 -2.07 -10.83 7.60
C LEU A 47 -3.47 -10.84 8.22
N LEU A 48 -4.22 -9.74 8.09
CA LEU A 48 -5.61 -9.65 8.56
C LEU A 48 -6.55 -10.62 7.84
N ASN A 49 -6.25 -10.95 6.58
CA ASN A 49 -6.95 -11.99 5.82
C ASN A 49 -6.54 -13.42 6.21
N GLY A 50 -5.69 -13.60 7.23
CA GLY A 50 -5.26 -14.90 7.74
C GLY A 50 -4.09 -15.52 6.96
N THR A 51 -3.39 -14.75 6.13
CA THR A 51 -2.16 -15.23 5.47
C THR A 51 -1.10 -15.48 6.53
N ASP A 52 -0.57 -16.70 6.58
CA ASP A 52 0.58 -17.02 7.43
C ASP A 52 1.77 -16.09 7.09
N PRO A 53 2.37 -15.39 8.07
CA PRO A 53 3.49 -14.49 7.82
C PRO A 53 4.65 -15.13 7.04
N SER A 54 4.92 -16.43 7.28
CA SER A 54 6.00 -17.17 6.61
C SER A 54 5.79 -17.34 5.10
N LYS A 55 4.55 -17.12 4.62
CA LYS A 55 4.20 -17.13 3.19
C LYS A 55 4.33 -15.77 2.51
N ILE A 56 4.73 -14.72 3.24
CA ILE A 56 4.89 -13.37 2.71
C ILE A 56 6.39 -13.05 2.58
N LEU A 57 6.86 -12.87 1.35
CA LEU A 57 8.23 -12.46 1.06
C LEU A 57 8.27 -10.98 0.65
N CYS A 58 8.96 -10.16 1.44
CA CYS A 58 9.28 -8.77 1.08
C CYS A 58 10.76 -8.66 0.75
N LEU A 59 11.08 -8.20 -0.45
CA LEU A 59 12.45 -7.93 -0.91
C LEU A 59 12.66 -6.42 -0.96
N THR A 60 13.82 -5.94 -0.50
CA THR A 60 14.18 -4.51 -0.49
C THR A 60 15.55 -4.26 -1.09
#